data_AF-A0A7J4M059-F1
#
_entry.id   AF-A0A7J4M059-F1
#
_cell.length_a   1.000
_cell.length_b   1.000
_cell.length_c   1.000
_cell.angle_alpha   90.00
_cell.angle_beta   90.00
_cell.angle_gamma   90.00
#
_symmetry.space_group_name_H-M   'P 1'
#
loop_
_entity.id
_entity.type
_entity.pdbx_description
1 polymer ?
#
loop_
_entity_poly.entity_id
_entity_poly.type
_entity_poly.pdbx_seq_one_letter_code
_entity_poly.pdbx_strand_id
1 'polypeptide(L)'
;MKSVIKKAMRAFAMQNAVKFGGKATPDAVLGKIFGQYPDEKKNAQEIQKEIQQTIQEVNTMTLAQQEAELIALTEELPELLDVKERDQKQLKPLENAEQGKVVMRFEPSPSGPLHVGHAYALMLNYLYCKKYNGKIILRIADTNPDNIDKNAYQMIEQDFKWLCSDLKYGCYVQSDRMEMYYEWALKLLEEGYAYACTCEQEEFRTKAQQMVDCPCRKLGKEERLKRWHRMLITPEEGKPGEEFELRLELKMIADIGFVGLPNLGKSSLLNELTNANVKVANYQFTTLEPNLGVYYGLILADIPGLIEGASDGKGLGIKFLKHVERTKIMFHFLAADSEDIIADYKTIRAELEAFNPTLLEKPEYILVSRSDTVDEKQLKKILTKAKKINKNAAPISIHNWDQIQKIKEILNKMDEEKQSGN
;
A
#
# COMPACT_ATOMS: atom_id res chain seq x y z
N MET A 1 47.05 64.20 23.98
CA MET A 1 45.81 63.82 23.27
C MET A 1 45.23 65.01 22.48
N LYS A 2 44.83 64.85 21.21
CA LYS A 2 44.26 65.95 20.40
C LYS A 2 42.89 66.37 20.97
N SER A 3 42.62 67.68 21.05
CA SER A 3 41.36 68.27 21.58
C SER A 3 40.09 67.63 20.99
N VAL A 4 40.13 67.33 19.69
CA VAL A 4 39.03 66.70 18.94
C VAL A 4 38.69 65.30 19.46
N ILE A 5 39.68 64.51 19.88
CA ILE A 5 39.46 63.13 20.36
C ILE A 5 38.77 63.15 21.72
N LYS A 6 39.14 64.07 22.62
CA LYS A 6 38.46 64.21 23.92
C LYS A 6 36.99 64.59 23.74
N LYS A 7 36.69 65.49 22.81
CA LYS A 7 35.30 65.83 22.49
C LYS A 7 34.55 64.65 21.88
N ALA A 8 35.17 63.86 21.01
CA ALA A 8 34.58 62.64 20.47
C ALA A 8 34.30 61.59 21.57
N MET A 9 35.19 61.43 22.55
CA MET A 9 34.98 60.52 23.69
C MET A 9 33.75 60.94 24.50
N ARG A 10 33.62 62.24 24.77
CA ARG A 10 32.49 62.82 25.50
C ARG A 10 31.19 62.71 24.73
N ALA A 11 31.21 62.99 23.43
CA ALA A 11 30.08 62.83 22.52
C ALA A 11 29.57 61.37 22.47
N PHE A 12 30.45 60.39 22.28
CA PHE A 12 30.07 58.98 22.27
C PHE A 12 29.61 58.46 23.64
N ALA A 13 30.23 58.94 24.74
CA ALA A 13 29.77 58.63 26.08
C ALA A 13 28.36 59.18 26.34
N MET A 14 28.09 60.42 25.95
CA MET A 14 26.76 61.03 26.09
C MET A 14 25.70 60.32 25.24
N GLN A 15 26.03 59.98 23.98
CA GLN A 15 25.15 59.21 23.09
C GLN A 15 24.83 57.82 23.67
N ASN A 16 25.81 57.17 24.29
CA ASN A 16 25.61 55.88 24.95
C ASN A 16 24.74 56.02 26.21
N ALA A 17 24.99 57.02 27.05
CA ALA A 17 24.22 57.26 28.26
C ALA A 17 22.74 57.53 27.96
N VAL A 18 22.44 58.44 27.03
CA VAL A 18 21.06 58.75 26.61
C VAL A 18 20.35 57.51 26.06
N LYS A 19 21.04 56.71 25.24
CA LYS A 19 20.49 55.46 24.68
C LYS A 19 20.15 54.42 25.76
N PHE A 20 20.87 54.40 26.88
CA PHE A 20 20.72 53.41 27.94
C PHE A 20 20.20 54.01 29.26
N GLY A 21 19.38 55.06 29.17
CA GLY A 21 18.63 55.58 30.33
C GLY A 21 19.52 56.20 31.41
N GLY A 22 20.60 56.87 31.00
CA GLY A 22 21.49 57.63 31.88
C GLY A 22 22.85 57.00 32.16
N LYS A 23 23.12 55.80 31.61
CA LYS A 23 24.34 55.03 31.93
C LYS A 23 25.16 54.68 30.69
N ALA A 24 26.36 55.25 30.60
CA ALA A 24 27.36 54.89 29.60
C ALA A 24 28.27 53.74 30.06
N THR A 25 28.70 52.89 29.12
CA THR A 25 29.64 51.78 29.36
C THR A 25 30.96 51.95 28.59
N PRO A 26 32.12 51.61 29.21
CA PRO A 26 33.43 51.80 28.58
C PRO A 26 33.61 51.08 27.24
N ASP A 27 33.14 49.84 27.13
CA ASP A 27 33.35 49.01 25.92
C ASP A 27 32.65 49.59 24.69
N ALA A 28 31.46 50.17 24.87
CA ALA A 28 30.69 50.77 23.78
C ALA A 28 31.35 52.04 23.24
N VAL A 29 31.96 52.84 24.12
CA VAL A 29 32.66 54.09 23.76
C VAL A 29 34.03 53.79 23.15
N LEU A 30 34.77 52.82 23.70
CA LEU A 30 36.07 52.36 23.18
C LEU A 30 35.96 51.88 21.74
N GLY A 31 34.97 51.04 21.43
CA GLY A 31 34.76 50.53 20.08
C GLY A 31 34.51 51.63 19.05
N LYS A 32 33.75 52.67 19.42
CA LYS A 32 33.47 53.84 18.56
C LYS A 32 34.71 54.69 18.34
N ILE A 33 35.48 54.97 19.40
CA ILE A 33 36.71 55.76 19.30
C ILE A 33 37.76 55.09 18.44
N PHE A 34 38.02 53.80 18.63
CA PHE A 34 39.01 53.09 17.81
C PHE A 34 38.54 52.80 16.39
N GLY A 35 37.22 52.81 16.14
CA GLY A 35 36.66 52.77 14.79
C GLY A 35 36.89 54.08 14.03
N GLN A 36 36.67 55.21 14.70
CA GLN A 36 36.82 56.54 14.09
C GLN A 36 38.29 57.00 14.00
N TYR A 37 39.12 56.62 14.97
CA TYR A 37 40.53 56.99 15.05
C TYR A 37 41.41 55.74 15.21
N PRO A 38 41.65 54.97 14.12
CA PRO A 38 42.41 53.71 14.21
C PRO A 38 43.85 53.88 14.69
N ASP A 39 44.50 55.01 14.36
CA ASP A 39 45.89 55.29 14.73
C ASP A 39 46.11 55.43 16.24
N GLU A 40 45.06 55.79 16.97
CA GLU A 40 45.09 56.02 18.41
C GLU A 40 45.11 54.71 19.22
N LYS A 41 44.97 53.55 18.56
CA LYS A 41 45.23 52.24 19.19
C LYS A 41 46.65 52.13 19.77
N LYS A 42 47.61 52.92 19.29
CA LYS A 42 48.97 53.01 19.84
C LYS A 42 49.00 53.59 21.27
N ASN A 43 47.99 54.38 21.63
CA ASN A 43 47.84 55.04 22.95
C ASN A 43 46.70 54.41 23.77
N ALA A 44 46.39 53.13 23.56
CA ALA A 44 45.18 52.49 24.09
C ALA A 44 45.01 52.61 25.62
N GLN A 45 46.10 52.51 26.39
CA GLN A 45 46.06 52.63 27.85
C GLN A 45 45.66 54.04 28.32
N GLU A 46 46.19 55.09 27.68
CA GLU A 46 45.86 56.48 27.99
C GLU A 46 44.39 56.78 27.63
N ILE A 47 43.95 56.29 26.47
CA ILE A 47 42.57 56.47 25.98
C ILE A 47 41.56 55.74 26.85
N GLN A 48 41.86 54.52 27.30
CA GLN A 48 41.00 53.77 28.19
C GLN A 48 40.81 54.48 29.53
N LYS A 49 41.88 55.07 30.08
CA LYS A 49 41.81 55.85 31.31
C LYS A 49 40.95 57.11 31.14
N GLU A 50 41.13 57.84 30.05
CA GLU A 50 40.37 59.06 29.76
C GLU A 50 38.88 58.77 29.52
N ILE A 51 38.55 57.68 28.80
CA ILE A 51 37.16 57.25 28.58
C ILE A 51 36.49 56.86 29.90
N GLN A 52 37.20 56.16 30.80
CA GLN A 52 36.65 55.82 32.11
C GLN A 52 36.33 57.08 32.94
N GLN A 53 37.23 58.06 32.93
CA GLN A 53 36.99 59.34 33.60
C GLN A 53 35.79 60.08 32.99
N THR A 54 35.73 60.16 31.65
CA THR A 54 34.62 60.81 30.93
C THR A 54 33.28 60.13 31.23
N ILE A 55 33.24 58.80 31.31
CA ILE A 55 32.03 58.04 31.63
C ILE A 55 31.58 58.26 33.07
N GLN A 56 32.52 58.34 34.02
CA GLN A 56 32.20 58.68 35.41
C GLN A 56 31.54 60.05 35.50
N GLU A 57 32.07 61.05 34.78
CA GLU A 57 31.47 62.38 34.72
C GLU A 57 30.06 62.34 34.09
N VAL A 58 29.92 61.73 32.91
CA VAL A 58 28.63 61.62 32.22
C VAL A 58 27.57 60.92 33.08
N ASN A 59 27.93 59.84 33.76
CA ASN A 59 27.00 59.07 34.59
C ASN A 59 26.56 59.80 35.89
N THR A 60 27.23 60.90 36.27
CA THR A 60 26.78 61.75 37.39
C THR A 60 25.76 62.80 36.97
N MET A 61 25.60 63.03 35.67
CA MET A 61 24.61 63.96 35.12
C MET A 61 23.20 63.35 35.09
N THR A 62 22.18 64.19 35.18
CA THR A 62 20.78 63.77 34.94
C THR A 62 20.53 63.53 33.45
N LEU A 63 19.55 62.69 33.11
CA LEU A 63 19.21 62.39 31.72
C LEU A 63 18.92 63.66 30.90
N ALA A 64 18.20 64.63 31.49
CA ALA A 64 17.91 65.91 30.83
C ALA A 64 19.18 66.74 30.55
N GLN A 65 20.16 66.73 31.46
CA GLN A 65 21.45 67.40 31.24
C GLN A 65 22.27 66.68 30.17
N GLN A 66 22.24 65.35 30.15
CA GLN A 66 22.92 64.54 29.13
C GLN A 66 22.33 64.79 27.73
N GLU A 67 21.00 64.86 27.61
CA GLU A 67 20.31 65.17 26.35
C GLU A 67 20.65 66.59 25.85
N ALA A 68 20.63 67.60 26.74
CA ALA A 68 20.96 68.97 26.38
C ALA A 68 22.42 69.12 25.90
N GLU A 69 23.37 68.48 26.58
CA GLU A 69 24.77 68.52 26.19
C GLU A 69 25.04 67.70 24.92
N LEU A 70 24.35 66.57 24.72
CA LEU A 70 24.42 65.80 23.48
C LEU A 70 23.96 66.63 22.28
N ILE A 71 22.88 67.41 22.42
CA ILE A 71 22.40 68.32 21.37
C ILE A 71 23.49 69.35 21.01
N ALA A 72 24.06 70.02 22.02
CA ALA A 72 25.14 70.99 21.81
C ALA A 72 26.38 70.37 21.13
N LEU A 73 26.77 69.16 21.53
CA LEU A 73 27.88 68.42 20.92
C LEU A 73 27.56 67.96 19.49
N THR A 74 26.29 67.70 19.17
CA THR A 74 25.83 67.34 17.82
C THR A 74 25.91 68.52 16.87
N GLU A 75 25.60 69.73 17.35
CA GLU A 75 25.79 70.97 16.58
C GLU A 75 27.27 71.28 16.32
N GLU A 76 28.14 70.99 17.30
CA GLU A 76 29.58 71.25 17.20
C GLU A 76 30.33 70.20 16.36
N LEU A 77 29.87 68.94 16.37
CA LEU A 77 30.54 67.79 15.72
C LEU A 77 29.56 66.93 14.89
N PRO A 78 28.92 67.50 13.85
CA PRO A 78 27.88 66.82 13.08
C PRO A 78 28.37 65.57 12.31
N GLU A 79 29.66 65.52 11.96
CA GLU A 79 30.26 64.37 11.25
C GLU A 79 30.53 63.15 12.16
N LEU A 80 30.62 63.36 13.48
CA LEU A 80 30.99 62.33 14.46
C LEU A 80 29.77 61.65 15.08
N LEU A 81 28.72 62.44 15.30
CA LEU A 81 27.46 61.98 15.88
C LEU A 81 26.50 61.72 14.72
N ASP A 82 26.54 60.49 14.22
CA ASP A 82 25.61 59.96 13.21
C ASP A 82 24.19 59.91 13.81
N VAL A 83 23.57 61.09 14.01
CA VAL A 83 22.14 61.22 14.19
C VAL A 83 21.56 61.05 12.80
N LYS A 84 21.55 59.80 12.31
CA LYS A 84 20.56 59.45 11.32
C LYS A 84 19.23 59.73 11.99
N GLU A 85 18.60 60.85 11.67
CA GLU A 85 17.16 60.94 11.70
C GLU A 85 16.71 59.64 11.05
N ARG A 86 16.17 58.73 11.86
CA ARG A 86 15.48 57.60 11.30
C ARG A 86 14.28 58.24 10.65
N ASP A 87 14.40 58.54 9.36
CA ASP A 87 13.28 58.90 8.51
C ASP A 87 12.15 57.99 8.98
N GLN A 88 11.10 58.59 9.54
CA GLN A 88 9.92 57.83 9.90
C GLN A 88 9.43 57.27 8.56
N LYS A 89 9.81 56.02 8.28
CA LYS A 89 9.46 55.36 7.02
C LYS A 89 7.95 55.30 6.98
N GLN A 90 7.36 56.24 6.26
CA GLN A 90 5.93 56.29 6.08
C GLN A 90 5.53 55.09 5.22
N LEU A 91 4.34 54.56 5.50
CA LEU A 91 3.78 53.51 4.66
C LEU A 91 3.58 54.05 3.24
N LYS A 92 4.16 53.33 2.26
CA LYS A 92 3.97 53.62 0.85
C LYS A 92 2.47 53.64 0.54
N PRO A 93 1.96 54.61 -0.22
CA PRO A 93 0.56 54.61 -0.59
C PRO A 93 0.23 53.35 -1.41
N LEU A 94 -0.97 52.81 -1.21
CA LEU A 94 -1.49 51.71 -2.00
C LEU A 94 -2.00 52.25 -3.35
N GLU A 95 -1.72 51.53 -4.43
CA GLU A 95 -2.19 51.88 -5.77
C GLU A 95 -3.73 51.76 -5.84
N ASN A 96 -4.40 52.75 -6.43
CA ASN A 96 -5.86 52.81 -6.57
C ASN A 96 -6.66 52.71 -5.24
N ALA A 97 -6.03 53.02 -4.10
CA ALA A 97 -6.71 52.97 -2.81
C ALA A 97 -7.58 54.20 -2.56
N GLU A 98 -8.87 53.96 -2.33
CA GLU A 98 -9.84 54.98 -1.94
C GLU A 98 -10.13 54.93 -0.44
N GLN A 99 -10.37 56.10 0.16
CA GLN A 99 -10.77 56.22 1.56
C GLN A 99 -12.06 55.45 1.83
N GLY A 100 -12.07 54.64 2.90
CA GLY A 100 -13.21 53.82 3.31
C GLY A 100 -13.39 52.51 2.53
N LYS A 101 -12.68 52.31 1.41
CA LYS A 101 -12.82 51.11 0.56
C LYS A 101 -11.71 50.06 0.76
N VAL A 102 -10.61 50.42 1.42
CA VAL A 102 -9.50 49.49 1.68
C VAL A 102 -9.94 48.39 2.64
N VAL A 103 -9.71 47.14 2.25
CA VAL A 103 -9.95 45.96 3.09
C VAL A 103 -8.68 45.13 3.15
N MET A 104 -8.14 44.92 4.36
CA MET A 104 -6.99 44.05 4.60
C MET A 104 -7.43 42.72 5.20
N ARG A 105 -6.64 41.66 4.97
CA ARG A 105 -6.88 40.33 5.52
C ARG A 105 -5.69 39.90 6.39
N PHE A 106 -5.98 39.41 7.59
CA PHE A 106 -5.04 38.69 8.43
C PHE A 106 -5.50 37.23 8.55
N GLU A 107 -4.58 36.30 8.30
CA GLU A 107 -4.91 34.89 8.10
C GLU A 107 -3.99 33.96 8.91
N PRO A 108 -4.24 33.79 10.22
CA PRO A 108 -3.51 32.84 11.04
C PRO A 108 -4.10 31.42 10.90
N SER A 109 -3.24 30.41 11.03
CA SER A 109 -3.64 29.02 11.25
C SER A 109 -3.95 28.80 12.73
N PRO A 110 -5.00 28.03 13.11
CA PRO A 110 -5.32 27.74 14.50
C PRO A 110 -4.45 26.62 15.09
N SER A 111 -3.14 26.62 14.83
CA SER A 111 -2.20 25.65 15.39
C SER A 111 -1.67 26.03 16.78
N GLY A 112 -2.09 27.18 17.31
CA GLY A 112 -1.67 27.72 18.61
C GLY A 112 -1.95 29.23 18.73
N PRO A 113 -1.55 29.86 19.84
CA PRO A 113 -1.75 31.29 20.08
C PRO A 113 -0.89 32.17 19.13
N LEU A 114 -1.30 33.43 18.95
CA LEU A 114 -0.54 34.38 18.13
C LEU A 114 0.78 34.75 18.81
N HIS A 115 1.89 34.51 18.11
CA HIS A 115 3.22 35.00 18.52
C HIS A 115 3.54 36.40 17.95
N VAL A 116 4.61 37.02 18.43
CA VAL A 116 5.06 38.39 18.04
C VAL A 116 5.16 38.59 16.52
N GLY A 117 5.63 37.57 15.77
CA GLY A 117 5.65 37.64 14.30
C GLY A 117 4.28 37.88 13.64
N HIS A 118 3.22 37.28 14.19
CA HIS A 118 1.85 37.52 13.74
C HIS A 118 1.41 38.95 14.03
N ALA A 119 1.69 39.44 15.23
CA ALA A 119 1.38 40.82 15.63
C ALA A 119 2.09 41.83 14.72
N TYR A 120 3.35 41.57 14.34
CA TYR A 120 4.09 42.42 13.41
C TYR A 120 3.43 42.50 12.02
N ALA A 121 3.06 41.35 11.44
CA ALA A 121 2.37 41.30 10.16
C ALA A 121 0.98 41.97 10.23
N LEU A 122 0.23 41.72 11.30
CA LEU A 122 -1.06 42.35 11.56
C LEU A 122 -0.94 43.87 11.71
N MET A 123 0.11 44.37 12.34
CA MET A 123 0.31 45.81 12.57
C MET A 123 0.47 46.58 11.26
N LEU A 124 1.12 45.99 10.24
CA LEU A 124 1.21 46.62 8.92
C LEU A 124 -0.19 46.78 8.29
N ASN A 125 -1.01 45.72 8.35
CA ASN A 125 -2.39 45.75 7.86
C ASN A 125 -3.23 46.77 8.63
N TYR A 126 -3.09 46.79 9.96
CA TYR A 126 -3.73 47.74 10.85
C TYR A 126 -3.44 49.19 10.46
N LEU A 127 -2.15 49.53 10.26
CA LEU A 127 -1.73 50.88 9.92
C LEU A 127 -2.25 51.31 8.54
N TYR A 128 -2.33 50.40 7.56
CA TYR A 128 -2.98 50.69 6.29
C TYR A 128 -4.49 50.95 6.44
N CYS A 129 -5.19 50.11 7.20
CA CYS A 129 -6.60 50.33 7.48
C CYS A 129 -6.83 51.67 8.20
N LYS A 130 -5.95 52.04 9.14
CA LYS A 130 -6.03 53.34 9.82
C LYS A 130 -5.80 54.51 8.86
N LYS A 131 -4.80 54.42 7.99
CA LYS A 131 -4.48 55.44 6.97
C LYS A 131 -5.63 55.68 5.97
N TYR A 132 -6.37 54.64 5.63
CA TYR A 132 -7.42 54.68 4.60
C TYR A 132 -8.84 54.53 5.15
N ASN A 133 -9.05 54.65 6.48
CA ASN A 133 -10.34 54.39 7.13
C ASN A 133 -11.00 53.05 6.70
N GLY A 134 -10.15 52.04 6.49
CA GLY A 134 -10.49 50.74 5.93
C GLY A 134 -11.07 49.76 6.94
N LYS A 135 -11.24 48.51 6.49
CA LYS A 135 -11.70 47.39 7.31
C LYS A 135 -10.65 46.30 7.35
N ILE A 136 -10.58 45.56 8.45
CA ILE A 136 -9.68 44.42 8.57
C ILE A 136 -10.46 43.12 8.80
N ILE A 137 -10.11 42.07 8.07
CA ILE A 137 -10.76 40.76 8.17
C ILE A 137 -9.79 39.79 8.82
N LEU A 138 -10.20 39.21 9.96
CA LEU A 138 -9.60 38.01 10.51
C LEU A 138 -10.22 36.80 9.81
N ARG A 139 -9.40 36.02 9.10
CA ARG A 139 -9.80 34.73 8.51
C ARG A 139 -8.96 33.63 9.14
N ILE A 140 -9.54 32.79 9.98
CA ILE A 140 -8.83 31.66 10.57
C ILE A 140 -8.72 30.55 9.51
N ALA A 141 -7.49 30.17 9.15
CA ALA A 141 -7.20 29.20 8.09
C ALA A 141 -7.06 27.77 8.65
N ASP A 142 -8.20 27.14 8.93
CA ASP A 142 -8.32 25.83 9.55
C ASP A 142 -8.37 24.66 8.54
N THR A 143 -7.58 24.75 7.47
CA THR A 143 -7.64 23.80 6.35
C THR A 143 -6.87 22.50 6.59
N ASN A 144 -6.12 22.37 7.69
CA ASN A 144 -5.38 21.16 8.04
C ASN A 144 -5.89 20.61 9.38
N PRO A 145 -6.79 19.61 9.38
CA PRO A 145 -7.38 19.04 10.59
C PRO A 145 -6.38 18.49 11.60
N ASP A 146 -5.24 17.97 11.12
CA ASP A 146 -4.24 17.30 11.96
C ASP A 146 -3.45 18.28 12.84
N ASN A 147 -3.50 19.58 12.54
CA ASN A 147 -2.71 20.61 13.20
C ASN A 147 -3.59 21.74 13.76
N ILE A 148 -4.68 21.38 14.45
CA ILE A 148 -5.63 22.32 15.05
C ILE A 148 -5.57 22.23 16.58
N ASP A 149 -5.26 23.35 17.23
CA ASP A 149 -5.53 23.58 18.65
C ASP A 149 -6.91 24.25 18.79
N LYS A 150 -7.86 23.56 19.43
CA LYS A 150 -9.22 24.06 19.62
C LYS A 150 -9.28 25.36 20.42
N ASN A 151 -8.33 25.58 21.33
CA ASN A 151 -8.28 26.81 22.13
C ASN A 151 -7.77 28.00 21.30
N ALA A 152 -7.00 27.74 20.25
CA ALA A 152 -6.41 28.78 19.42
C ALA A 152 -7.47 29.65 18.74
N TYR A 153 -8.64 29.11 18.38
CA TYR A 153 -9.73 29.91 17.80
C TYR A 153 -10.11 31.10 18.69
N GLN A 154 -10.33 30.82 19.97
CA GLN A 154 -10.72 31.84 20.95
C GLN A 154 -9.56 32.79 21.26
N MET A 155 -8.34 32.25 21.43
CA MET A 155 -7.14 33.05 21.71
C MET A 155 -6.82 34.02 20.58
N ILE A 156 -6.82 33.53 19.33
CA ILE A 156 -6.57 34.34 18.13
C ILE A 156 -7.59 35.47 18.02
N GLU A 157 -8.88 35.17 18.24
CA GLU A 157 -9.93 36.18 18.17
C GLU A 157 -9.77 37.24 19.27
N GLN A 158 -9.44 36.83 20.49
CA GLN A 158 -9.19 37.74 21.62
C GLN A 158 -7.99 38.66 21.36
N ASP A 159 -6.85 38.09 20.94
CA ASP A 159 -5.63 38.85 20.64
C ASP A 159 -5.85 39.82 19.48
N PHE A 160 -6.55 39.36 18.42
CA PHE A 160 -6.90 40.20 17.29
C PHE A 160 -7.80 41.37 17.69
N LYS A 161 -8.84 41.11 18.50
CA LYS A 161 -9.73 42.15 19.03
C LYS A 161 -8.96 43.14 19.89
N TRP A 162 -8.04 42.67 20.72
CA TRP A 162 -7.19 43.53 21.53
C TRP A 162 -6.31 44.45 20.66
N LEU A 163 -5.64 43.89 19.65
CA LEU A 163 -4.73 44.62 18.75
C LEU A 163 -5.43 45.57 17.77
N CYS A 164 -6.69 45.30 17.39
CA CYS A 164 -7.40 46.01 16.33
C CYS A 164 -8.76 46.59 16.76
N SER A 165 -8.95 46.80 18.07
CA SER A 165 -10.23 47.24 18.67
C SER A 165 -10.80 48.54 18.11
N ASP A 166 -9.97 49.45 17.61
CA ASP A 166 -10.38 50.73 17.03
C ASP A 166 -10.69 50.68 15.53
N LEU A 167 -10.57 49.52 14.88
CA LEU A 167 -10.90 49.35 13.46
C LEU A 167 -12.26 48.65 13.27
N LYS A 168 -12.86 48.88 12.10
CA LYS A 168 -13.95 48.03 11.60
C LYS A 168 -13.39 46.66 11.26
N TYR A 169 -13.92 45.60 11.86
CA TYR A 169 -13.45 44.24 11.59
C TYR A 169 -14.56 43.22 11.33
N GLY A 170 -14.16 42.10 10.72
CA GLY A 170 -14.97 40.88 10.60
C GLY A 170 -14.13 39.65 10.92
N CYS A 171 -14.72 38.64 11.55
CA CYS A 171 -14.08 37.37 11.89
C CYS A 171 -14.78 36.24 11.15
N TYR A 172 -14.02 35.39 10.47
CA TYR A 172 -14.55 34.23 9.75
C TYR A 172 -13.62 33.03 9.91
N VAL A 173 -14.20 31.85 10.12
CA VAL A 173 -13.50 30.58 9.99
C VAL A 173 -13.56 30.14 8.53
N GLN A 174 -12.47 29.57 8.01
CA GLN A 174 -12.38 29.21 6.61
C GLN A 174 -13.25 27.99 6.29
N SER A 175 -13.28 26.97 7.16
CA SER A 175 -14.11 25.77 6.99
C SER A 175 -15.62 26.05 6.97
N ASP A 176 -16.11 27.05 7.72
CA ASP A 176 -17.51 27.47 7.72
C ASP A 176 -18.00 27.97 6.35
N ARG A 177 -17.08 28.21 5.41
CA ARG A 177 -17.35 28.82 4.10
C ARG A 177 -17.13 27.87 2.92
N MET A 178 -16.98 26.57 3.18
CA MET A 178 -16.70 25.58 2.15
C MET A 178 -17.75 25.54 1.04
N GLU A 179 -19.04 25.64 1.38
CA GLU A 179 -20.13 25.67 0.38
C GLU A 179 -19.94 26.80 -0.64
N MET A 180 -19.69 28.02 -0.16
CA MET A 180 -19.41 29.18 -1.01
C MET A 180 -18.17 28.93 -1.88
N TYR A 181 -17.11 28.31 -1.35
CA TYR A 181 -15.92 28.01 -2.14
C TYR A 181 -16.19 26.96 -3.23
N TYR A 182 -17.01 25.95 -2.94
CA TYR A 182 -17.40 24.96 -3.93
C TYR A 182 -18.25 25.57 -5.05
N GLU A 183 -19.16 26.48 -4.74
CA GLU A 183 -19.92 27.23 -5.76
C GLU A 183 -19.00 28.03 -6.70
N TRP A 184 -18.03 28.75 -6.14
CA TRP A 184 -17.08 29.52 -6.95
C TRP A 184 -16.13 28.61 -7.74
N ALA A 185 -15.66 27.52 -7.15
CA ALA A 185 -14.84 26.53 -7.85
C ALA A 185 -15.60 25.96 -9.05
N LEU A 186 -16.89 25.64 -8.88
CA LEU A 186 -17.74 25.18 -9.97
C LEU A 186 -17.84 26.22 -11.10
N LYS A 187 -18.14 27.48 -10.78
CA LYS A 187 -18.17 28.58 -11.77
C LYS A 187 -16.86 28.69 -12.55
N LEU A 188 -15.72 28.65 -11.85
CA LEU A 188 -14.40 28.72 -12.48
C LEU A 188 -14.12 27.52 -13.40
N LEU A 189 -14.57 26.32 -13.03
CA LEU A 189 -14.44 25.11 -13.86
C LEU A 189 -15.33 25.17 -15.11
N GLU A 190 -16.55 25.70 -14.95
CA GLU A 190 -17.52 25.90 -16.03
C GLU A 190 -17.03 26.91 -17.06
N GLU A 191 -16.48 28.04 -16.60
CA GLU A 191 -15.91 29.11 -17.43
C GLU A 191 -14.52 28.76 -17.99
N GLY A 192 -13.90 27.67 -17.51
CA GLY A 192 -12.60 27.19 -17.99
C GLY A 192 -11.39 27.94 -17.41
N TYR A 193 -11.60 28.70 -16.34
CA TYR A 193 -10.52 29.33 -15.57
C TYR A 193 -9.82 28.37 -14.61
N ALA A 194 -10.45 27.23 -14.28
CA ALA A 194 -9.89 26.17 -13.46
C ALA A 194 -10.02 24.78 -14.11
N TYR A 195 -9.21 23.83 -13.63
CA TYR A 195 -9.29 22.42 -14.02
C TYR A 195 -8.83 21.51 -12.87
N ALA A 196 -9.43 20.32 -12.74
CA ALA A 196 -8.98 19.29 -11.82
C ALA A 196 -7.82 18.48 -12.46
N CYS A 197 -6.63 18.58 -11.88
CA CYS A 197 -5.44 17.87 -12.36
C CYS A 197 -5.40 16.45 -11.81
N THR A 198 -5.04 15.49 -12.66
CA THR A 198 -4.84 14.08 -12.29
C THR A 198 -3.48 13.56 -12.74
N CYS A 199 -2.54 14.45 -13.07
CA CYS A 199 -1.17 14.06 -13.41
C CYS A 199 -0.41 13.68 -12.13
N GLU A 200 0.59 12.82 -12.28
CA GLU A 200 1.52 12.51 -11.20
C GLU A 200 2.22 13.78 -10.69
N GLN A 201 2.44 13.86 -9.38
CA GLN A 201 2.93 15.08 -8.74
C GLN A 201 4.32 15.50 -9.25
N GLU A 202 5.21 14.54 -9.48
CA GLU A 202 6.54 14.78 -10.04
C GLU A 202 6.49 15.27 -11.49
N GLU A 203 5.60 14.70 -12.29
CA GLU A 203 5.40 15.09 -13.69
C GLU A 203 4.84 16.51 -13.78
N PHE A 204 3.87 16.84 -12.93
CA PHE A 204 3.31 18.19 -12.85
C PHE A 204 4.39 19.22 -12.46
N ARG A 205 5.21 18.90 -11.45
CA ARG A 205 6.30 19.78 -11.00
C ARG A 205 7.31 20.05 -12.11
N THR A 206 7.67 19.01 -12.87
CA THR A 206 8.58 19.12 -14.01
C THR A 206 8.01 20.04 -15.09
N LYS A 207 6.73 19.86 -15.47
CA LYS A 207 6.05 20.72 -16.45
C LYS A 207 5.96 22.17 -16.00
N ALA A 208 5.67 22.41 -14.72
CA ALA A 208 5.60 23.76 -14.15
C ALA A 208 6.96 24.48 -14.23
N GLN A 209 8.07 23.79 -13.94
CA GLN A 209 9.42 24.34 -14.09
C GLN A 209 9.77 24.66 -15.54
N GLN A 210 9.28 23.83 -16.47
CA GLN A 210 9.46 24.02 -17.91
C GLN A 210 8.48 25.03 -18.52
N MET A 211 7.56 25.61 -17.71
CA MET A 211 6.48 26.49 -18.17
C MET A 211 5.61 25.86 -19.27
N VAL A 212 5.42 24.54 -19.21
CA VAL A 212 4.58 23.77 -20.13
C VAL A 212 3.20 23.56 -19.51
N ASP A 213 2.16 23.77 -20.32
CA ASP A 213 0.78 23.53 -19.90
C ASP A 213 0.55 22.07 -19.47
N CYS A 214 -0.17 21.90 -18.36
CA CYS A 214 -0.69 20.61 -17.98
C CYS A 214 -1.70 20.12 -19.04
N PRO A 215 -1.62 18.85 -19.51
CA PRO A 215 -2.58 18.32 -20.48
C PRO A 215 -4.03 18.37 -19.96
N CYS A 216 -4.23 18.26 -18.64
CA CYS A 216 -5.54 18.36 -18.01
C CYS A 216 -6.22 19.72 -18.24
N ARG A 217 -5.45 20.78 -18.52
CA ARG A 217 -5.96 22.12 -18.84
C ARG A 217 -6.75 22.14 -20.15
N LYS A 218 -6.39 21.29 -21.11
CA LYS A 218 -7.00 21.23 -22.45
C LYS A 218 -8.29 20.41 -22.51
N LEU A 219 -8.69 19.80 -21.39
CA LEU A 219 -9.90 18.98 -21.32
C LEU A 219 -11.15 19.83 -21.51
N GLY A 220 -12.15 19.26 -22.17
CA GLY A 220 -13.46 19.88 -22.36
C GLY A 220 -14.22 20.08 -21.04
N LYS A 221 -15.23 20.96 -21.06
CA LYS A 221 -16.04 21.31 -19.88
C LYS A 221 -16.59 20.08 -19.15
N GLU A 222 -17.15 19.13 -19.90
CA GLU A 222 -17.74 17.91 -19.35
C GLU A 222 -16.73 17.09 -18.53
N GLU A 223 -15.54 16.86 -19.08
CA GLU A 223 -14.50 16.08 -18.41
C GLU A 223 -13.91 16.82 -17.20
N ARG A 224 -13.76 18.15 -17.26
CA ARG A 224 -13.33 18.96 -16.11
C ARG A 224 -14.31 18.85 -14.94
N LEU A 225 -15.61 18.99 -15.22
CA LEU A 225 -16.66 18.85 -14.23
C LEU A 225 -16.71 17.43 -13.68
N LYS A 226 -16.63 16.41 -14.54
CA LYS A 226 -16.61 15.00 -14.10
C LYS A 226 -15.48 14.71 -13.12
N ARG A 227 -14.28 15.21 -13.39
CA ARG A 227 -13.12 15.07 -12.50
C ARG A 227 -13.30 15.80 -11.17
N TRP A 228 -13.86 17.01 -11.20
CA TRP A 228 -14.21 17.73 -9.98
C TRP A 228 -15.21 16.97 -9.12
N HIS A 229 -16.30 16.45 -9.69
CA HIS A 229 -17.28 15.65 -8.95
C HIS A 229 -16.64 14.39 -8.35
N ARG A 230 -15.72 13.73 -9.07
CA ARG A 230 -14.97 12.59 -8.52
C ARG A 230 -14.15 12.94 -7.28
N MET A 231 -13.64 14.17 -7.16
CA MET A 231 -12.91 14.61 -5.96
C MET A 231 -13.83 14.82 -4.74
N LEU A 232 -15.11 15.10 -4.97
CA LEU A 232 -16.10 15.32 -3.91
C LEU A 232 -16.75 14.02 -3.43
N ILE A 233 -16.62 12.93 -4.19
CA ILE A 233 -17.10 11.62 -3.80
C ILE A 233 -16.08 11.04 -2.81
N THR A 234 -16.51 10.83 -1.57
CA THR A 234 -15.75 10.02 -0.61
C THR A 234 -15.68 8.59 -1.15
N PRO A 235 -14.48 8.01 -1.35
CA PRO A 235 -14.38 6.61 -1.72
C PRO A 235 -15.02 5.78 -0.60
N GLU A 236 -16.07 5.04 -0.92
CA GLU A 236 -16.62 4.03 -0.03
C GLU A 236 -15.62 2.86 0.04
N GLU A 237 -15.37 2.35 1.24
CA GLU A 237 -14.62 1.11 1.38
C GLU A 237 -15.36 -0.01 0.65
N GLY A 238 -14.61 -0.82 -0.11
CA GLY A 238 -15.17 -2.00 -0.73
C GLY A 238 -15.80 -2.90 0.33
N LYS A 239 -17.02 -3.39 0.08
CA LYS A 239 -17.64 -4.36 0.99
C LYS A 239 -16.70 -5.57 1.15
N PRO A 240 -16.63 -6.17 2.35
CA PRO A 240 -15.88 -7.40 2.53
C PRO A 240 -16.34 -8.43 1.49
N GLY A 241 -15.37 -9.01 0.77
CA GLY A 241 -15.66 -10.10 -0.14
C GLY A 241 -16.23 -11.29 0.62
N GLU A 242 -17.04 -12.11 -0.04
CA GLU A 242 -17.50 -13.35 0.56
C GLU A 242 -16.32 -14.33 0.66
N GLU A 243 -16.05 -14.81 1.87
CA GLU A 243 -15.04 -15.83 2.14
C GLU A 243 -15.74 -17.17 2.37
N PHE A 244 -15.26 -18.21 1.69
CA PHE A 244 -15.75 -19.58 1.86
C PHE A 244 -14.57 -20.53 2.06
N GLU A 245 -14.68 -21.40 3.05
CA GLU A 245 -13.78 -22.53 3.18
C GLU A 245 -14.29 -23.68 2.30
N LEU A 246 -13.66 -23.86 1.14
CA LEU A 246 -14.00 -24.92 0.20
C LEU A 246 -13.16 -26.16 0.47
N ARG A 247 -13.81 -27.26 0.83
CA ARG A 247 -13.17 -28.58 0.84
C ARG A 247 -13.22 -29.20 -0.55
N LEU A 248 -12.13 -29.09 -1.29
CA LEU A 248 -11.95 -29.73 -2.59
C LEU A 248 -11.36 -31.14 -2.40
N GLU A 249 -12.11 -32.17 -2.75
CA GLU A 249 -11.64 -33.56 -2.73
C GLU A 249 -11.39 -34.04 -4.17
N LEU A 250 -10.13 -34.34 -4.48
CA LEU A 250 -9.76 -34.90 -5.78
C LEU A 250 -10.33 -36.31 -5.91
N LYS A 251 -11.29 -36.49 -6.81
CA LYS A 251 -11.86 -37.81 -7.12
C LYS A 251 -10.89 -38.55 -8.05
N MET A 252 -9.95 -39.32 -7.51
CA MET A 252 -9.16 -40.23 -8.34
C MET A 252 -10.04 -41.41 -8.76
N ILE A 253 -10.04 -41.70 -10.07
CA ILE A 253 -10.87 -42.73 -10.68
C ILE A 253 -9.91 -43.68 -11.39
N ALA A 254 -9.89 -44.95 -11.01
CA ALA A 254 -9.30 -45.96 -11.87
C ALA A 254 -10.20 -46.09 -13.10
N ASP A 255 -9.66 -46.03 -14.31
CA ASP A 255 -10.45 -46.30 -15.51
C ASP A 255 -10.72 -47.80 -15.63
N ILE A 256 -9.75 -48.64 -15.24
CA ILE A 256 -9.82 -50.10 -15.36
C ILE A 256 -9.46 -50.76 -14.03
N GLY A 257 -10.33 -51.65 -13.56
CA GLY A 257 -10.11 -52.44 -12.35
C GLY A 257 -9.78 -53.91 -12.66
N PHE A 258 -8.71 -54.45 -12.08
CA PHE A 258 -8.33 -55.85 -12.21
C PHE A 258 -8.93 -56.65 -11.05
N VAL A 259 -9.76 -57.65 -11.36
CA VAL A 259 -10.40 -58.54 -10.38
C VAL A 259 -10.08 -59.99 -10.70
N GLY A 260 -10.02 -60.83 -9.67
CA GLY A 260 -9.64 -62.22 -9.80
C GLY A 260 -9.12 -62.77 -8.48
N LEU A 261 -9.09 -64.10 -8.37
CA LEU A 261 -8.52 -64.79 -7.23
C LEU A 261 -7.06 -64.35 -6.98
N PRO A 262 -6.54 -64.54 -5.75
CA PRO A 262 -5.14 -64.27 -5.44
C PRO A 262 -4.17 -65.01 -6.39
N ASN A 263 -2.99 -64.43 -6.61
CA ASN A 263 -1.89 -65.05 -7.35
C ASN A 263 -2.14 -65.38 -8.84
N LEU A 264 -3.11 -64.71 -9.49
CA LEU A 264 -3.36 -64.86 -10.94
C LEU A 264 -2.48 -63.97 -11.84
N GLY A 265 -1.44 -63.35 -11.30
CA GLY A 265 -0.54 -62.47 -12.06
C GLY A 265 -1.09 -61.07 -12.36
N LYS A 266 -2.12 -60.62 -11.62
CA LYS A 266 -2.73 -59.27 -11.76
C LYS A 266 -1.69 -58.16 -11.61
N SER A 267 -0.95 -58.17 -10.50
CA SER A 267 0.08 -57.17 -10.21
C SER A 267 1.27 -57.28 -11.17
N SER A 268 1.60 -58.49 -11.63
CA SER A 268 2.64 -58.70 -12.65
C SER A 268 2.26 -58.09 -14.00
N LEU A 269 1.00 -58.28 -14.45
CA LEU A 269 0.52 -57.65 -15.69
C LEU A 269 0.43 -56.13 -15.54
N LEU A 270 0.00 -55.63 -14.38
CA LEU A 270 -0.03 -54.19 -14.10
C LEU A 270 1.36 -53.58 -14.27
N ASN A 271 2.38 -54.17 -13.65
CA ASN A 271 3.77 -53.72 -13.75
C ASN A 271 4.30 -53.78 -15.19
N GLU A 272 3.96 -54.82 -15.95
CA GLU A 272 4.41 -54.98 -17.34
C GLU A 272 3.74 -53.96 -18.29
N LEU A 273 2.48 -53.62 -18.03
CA LEU A 273 1.76 -52.63 -18.82
C LEU A 273 2.25 -51.22 -18.50
N THR A 274 2.54 -50.91 -17.24
CA THR A 274 2.90 -49.56 -16.80
C THR A 274 4.41 -49.43 -16.66
N ASN A 275 5.09 -48.75 -17.61
CA ASN A 275 6.55 -48.58 -17.65
C ASN A 275 7.13 -48.24 -16.25
N ALA A 276 7.69 -49.27 -15.60
CA ALA A 276 8.53 -49.28 -14.41
C ALA A 276 8.50 -48.04 -13.49
N ASN A 277 7.41 -47.93 -12.72
CA ASN A 277 7.41 -47.63 -11.28
C ASN A 277 5.94 -47.53 -10.87
N VAL A 278 5.32 -48.67 -10.55
CA VAL A 278 4.08 -48.67 -9.76
C VAL A 278 4.42 -47.96 -8.47
N LYS A 279 4.06 -46.68 -8.39
CA LYS A 279 4.10 -45.95 -7.14
C LYS A 279 3.01 -46.60 -6.31
N VAL A 280 3.41 -47.36 -5.29
CA VAL A 280 2.51 -47.65 -4.19
C VAL A 280 2.05 -46.28 -3.71
N ALA A 281 0.81 -45.97 -4.02
CA ALA A 281 0.31 -44.65 -3.83
C ALA A 281 -0.10 -44.57 -2.36
N ASN A 282 0.87 -44.24 -1.51
CA ASN A 282 0.70 -44.07 -0.06
C ASN A 282 -0.08 -42.78 0.18
N TYR A 283 -1.33 -42.78 -0.26
CA TYR A 283 -2.26 -41.73 0.08
C TYR A 283 -2.60 -41.89 1.56
N GLN A 284 -2.44 -40.82 2.35
CA GLN A 284 -2.69 -40.76 3.79
C GLN A 284 -4.12 -41.14 4.23
N PHE A 285 -4.97 -41.58 3.31
CA PHE A 285 -6.37 -41.91 3.51
C PHE A 285 -6.73 -43.35 3.10
N THR A 286 -5.79 -44.17 2.62
CA THR A 286 -6.02 -45.60 2.32
C THR A 286 -5.29 -46.48 3.33
N THR A 287 -5.97 -47.50 3.82
CA THR A 287 -5.45 -48.40 4.85
C THR A 287 -5.18 -49.81 4.34
N LEU A 288 -5.57 -50.10 3.09
CA LEU A 288 -5.02 -51.15 2.25
C LEU A 288 -4.59 -50.43 0.96
N GLU A 289 -3.31 -50.53 0.60
CA GLU A 289 -2.74 -49.80 -0.55
C GLU A 289 -3.00 -50.61 -1.83
N PRO A 290 -3.88 -50.16 -2.74
CA PRO A 290 -4.02 -50.82 -4.03
C PRO A 290 -2.82 -50.51 -4.92
N ASN A 291 -2.41 -51.49 -5.72
CA ASN A 291 -1.41 -51.25 -6.75
C ASN A 291 -2.07 -50.46 -7.89
N LEU A 292 -1.64 -49.21 -8.07
CA LEU A 292 -2.10 -48.32 -9.13
C LEU A 292 -1.00 -48.16 -10.18
N GLY A 293 -1.37 -48.32 -11.45
CA GLY A 293 -0.49 -48.11 -12.59
C GLY A 293 -1.08 -47.08 -13.53
N VAL A 294 -0.23 -46.28 -14.17
CA VAL A 294 -0.63 -45.36 -15.25
C VAL A 294 -0.20 -45.95 -16.59
N TYR A 295 -1.16 -46.14 -17.50
CA TYR A 295 -0.95 -46.55 -18.89
C TYR A 295 -1.43 -45.43 -19.80
N TYR A 296 -0.49 -44.60 -20.30
CA TYR A 296 -0.81 -43.35 -21.00
C TYR A 296 -1.81 -42.49 -20.19
N GLY A 297 -3.00 -42.19 -20.71
CA GLY A 297 -4.04 -41.45 -20.01
C GLY A 297 -4.95 -42.29 -19.10
N LEU A 298 -4.77 -43.62 -19.05
CA LEU A 298 -5.59 -44.55 -18.27
C LEU A 298 -4.98 -44.87 -16.91
N ILE A 299 -5.83 -44.90 -15.88
CA ILE A 299 -5.47 -45.36 -14.53
C ILE A 299 -5.92 -46.81 -14.39
N LEU A 300 -4.96 -47.71 -14.19
CA LEU A 300 -5.18 -49.13 -13.94
C LEU A 300 -5.08 -49.40 -12.44
N ALA A 301 -6.00 -50.17 -11.88
CA ALA A 301 -6.00 -50.53 -10.46
C ALA A 301 -6.10 -52.04 -10.27
N ASP A 302 -5.18 -52.61 -9.50
CA ASP A 302 -5.34 -53.96 -8.95
C ASP A 302 -6.29 -53.89 -7.75
N ILE A 303 -7.41 -54.63 -7.83
CA ILE A 303 -8.39 -54.71 -6.75
C ILE A 303 -8.06 -55.97 -5.95
N PRO A 304 -7.41 -55.83 -4.77
CA PRO A 304 -7.13 -56.97 -3.90
C PRO A 304 -8.43 -57.60 -3.40
N GLY A 305 -8.36 -58.91 -3.09
CA GLY A 305 -9.49 -59.75 -2.70
C GLY A 305 -10.42 -59.05 -1.73
N LEU A 306 -11.67 -58.86 -2.15
CA LEU A 306 -12.63 -57.95 -1.51
C LEU A 306 -13.20 -58.49 -0.19
N ILE A 307 -12.83 -59.71 0.25
CA ILE A 307 -13.52 -60.42 1.34
C ILE A 307 -12.61 -60.80 2.54
N GLU A 308 -11.29 -60.88 2.41
CA GLU A 308 -10.43 -61.17 3.57
C GLU A 308 -10.17 -59.89 4.40
N GLY A 309 -11.20 -59.39 5.08
CA GLY A 309 -11.07 -58.33 6.10
C GLY A 309 -12.06 -57.17 6.02
N ALA A 310 -12.98 -57.16 5.06
CA ALA A 310 -13.99 -56.09 4.95
C ALA A 310 -15.06 -56.13 6.06
N SER A 311 -15.29 -57.30 6.67
CA SER A 311 -16.35 -57.52 7.65
C SER A 311 -16.05 -57.02 9.08
N ASP A 312 -14.81 -56.64 9.39
CA ASP A 312 -14.37 -56.34 10.77
C ASP A 312 -14.47 -54.85 11.17
N GLY A 313 -15.19 -54.03 10.41
CA GLY A 313 -15.72 -52.75 10.89
C GLY A 313 -14.70 -51.65 11.29
N LYS A 314 -13.40 -51.81 11.01
CA LYS A 314 -12.37 -50.84 11.43
C LYS A 314 -12.29 -49.55 10.59
N GLY A 315 -13.23 -49.28 9.69
CA GLY A 315 -13.20 -48.06 8.85
C GLY A 315 -12.13 -48.07 7.75
N LEU A 316 -11.50 -49.23 7.51
CA LEU A 316 -10.37 -49.42 6.60
C LEU A 316 -10.75 -49.65 5.11
N GLY A 317 -12.03 -49.83 4.79
CA GLY A 317 -12.49 -50.22 3.44
C GLY A 317 -13.23 -49.12 2.66
N ILE A 318 -14.13 -48.37 3.31
CA ILE A 318 -15.13 -47.51 2.63
C ILE A 318 -14.51 -46.51 1.64
N LYS A 319 -13.32 -45.96 1.93
CA LYS A 319 -12.63 -45.06 1.01
C LYS A 319 -12.14 -45.80 -0.23
N PHE A 320 -11.40 -46.91 -0.10
CA PHE A 320 -10.98 -47.74 -1.24
C PHE A 320 -12.18 -48.22 -2.07
N LEU A 321 -13.24 -48.64 -1.38
CA LEU A 321 -14.46 -49.16 -1.96
C LEU A 321 -15.17 -48.13 -2.87
N LYS A 322 -15.22 -46.86 -2.47
CA LYS A 322 -15.71 -45.75 -3.33
C LYS A 322 -14.87 -45.53 -4.60
N HIS A 323 -13.61 -45.96 -4.64
CA HIS A 323 -12.76 -45.82 -5.83
C HIS A 323 -13.00 -46.96 -6.83
N VAL A 324 -13.24 -48.18 -6.36
CA VAL A 324 -13.63 -49.33 -7.19
C VAL A 324 -15.00 -49.10 -7.85
N GLU A 325 -15.95 -48.47 -7.14
CA GLU A 325 -17.24 -48.07 -7.70
C GLU A 325 -17.13 -47.17 -8.94
N ARG A 326 -16.02 -46.46 -9.12
CA ARG A 326 -15.82 -45.55 -10.24
C ARG A 326 -15.01 -46.13 -11.39
N THR A 327 -14.58 -47.39 -11.31
CA THR A 327 -14.01 -48.09 -12.48
C THR A 327 -14.98 -48.06 -13.65
N LYS A 328 -14.49 -47.73 -14.84
CA LYS A 328 -15.35 -47.74 -16.04
C LYS A 328 -15.45 -49.16 -16.59
N ILE A 329 -14.36 -49.92 -16.52
CA ILE A 329 -14.23 -51.25 -17.12
C ILE A 329 -13.55 -52.21 -16.12
N MET A 330 -13.94 -53.47 -16.16
CA MET A 330 -13.38 -54.53 -15.30
C MET A 330 -12.61 -55.56 -16.13
N PHE A 331 -11.37 -55.85 -15.76
CA PHE A 331 -10.60 -56.97 -16.29
C PHE A 331 -10.65 -58.11 -15.29
N HIS A 332 -11.32 -59.19 -15.66
CA HIS A 332 -11.60 -60.34 -14.83
C HIS A 332 -10.62 -61.47 -15.14
N PHE A 333 -9.70 -61.74 -14.22
CA PHE A 333 -8.66 -62.75 -14.35
C PHE A 333 -9.17 -64.10 -13.89
N LEU A 334 -9.02 -65.09 -14.75
CA LEU A 334 -9.31 -66.51 -14.48
C LEU A 334 -8.07 -67.34 -14.79
N ALA A 335 -7.84 -68.43 -14.06
CA ALA A 335 -6.65 -69.25 -14.27
C ALA A 335 -6.82 -70.24 -15.42
N ALA A 336 -5.82 -70.36 -16.29
CA ALA A 336 -5.81 -71.36 -17.35
C ALA A 336 -5.66 -72.80 -16.82
N ASP A 337 -5.09 -72.99 -15.64
CA ASP A 337 -4.93 -74.27 -14.95
C ASP A 337 -6.08 -74.61 -13.99
N SER A 338 -7.14 -73.79 -13.94
CA SER A 338 -8.30 -74.04 -13.07
C SER A 338 -9.08 -75.29 -13.53
N GLU A 339 -9.48 -76.12 -12.56
CA GLU A 339 -10.34 -77.29 -12.77
C GLU A 339 -11.74 -76.88 -13.25
N ASP A 340 -12.29 -75.79 -12.71
CA ASP A 340 -13.58 -75.23 -13.11
C ASP A 340 -13.59 -73.70 -13.14
N ILE A 341 -13.23 -73.17 -14.32
CA ILE A 341 -13.26 -71.74 -14.62
C ILE A 341 -14.64 -71.08 -14.44
N ILE A 342 -15.74 -71.84 -14.54
CA ILE A 342 -17.10 -71.30 -14.36
C ILE A 342 -17.39 -71.11 -12.88
N ALA A 343 -16.92 -72.04 -12.03
CA ALA A 343 -17.02 -71.90 -10.59
C ALA A 343 -16.21 -70.69 -10.11
N ASP A 344 -14.96 -70.53 -10.57
CA ASP A 344 -14.11 -69.38 -10.22
C ASP A 344 -14.77 -68.05 -10.61
N TYR A 345 -15.31 -67.97 -11.82
CA TYR A 345 -16.03 -66.79 -12.30
C TYR A 345 -17.23 -66.45 -11.41
N LYS A 346 -18.03 -67.47 -11.03
CA LYS A 346 -19.19 -67.28 -10.16
C LYS A 346 -18.77 -66.84 -8.75
N THR A 347 -17.70 -67.41 -8.21
CA THR A 347 -17.14 -67.00 -6.92
C THR A 347 -16.81 -65.51 -6.96
N ILE A 348 -15.98 -65.08 -7.92
CA ILE A 348 -15.56 -63.67 -8.05
C ILE A 348 -16.76 -62.75 -8.28
N ARG A 349 -17.75 -63.15 -9.10
CA ARG A 349 -18.98 -62.35 -9.27
C ARG A 349 -19.80 -62.25 -8.00
N ALA A 350 -19.92 -63.32 -7.21
CA ALA A 350 -20.59 -63.27 -5.92
C ALA A 350 -19.85 -62.35 -4.94
N GLU A 351 -18.51 -62.30 -5.00
CA GLU A 351 -17.74 -61.35 -4.20
C GLU A 351 -18.02 -59.90 -4.60
N LEU A 352 -18.07 -59.62 -5.90
CA LEU A 352 -18.40 -58.30 -6.43
C LEU A 352 -19.84 -57.90 -6.11
N GLU A 353 -20.79 -58.83 -6.17
CA GLU A 353 -22.20 -58.63 -5.83
C GLU A 353 -22.39 -58.31 -4.35
N ALA A 354 -21.75 -59.09 -3.48
CA ALA A 354 -21.75 -58.87 -2.03
C ALA A 354 -21.13 -57.53 -1.66
N PHE A 355 -20.16 -57.06 -2.46
CA PHE A 355 -19.53 -55.77 -2.27
C PHE A 355 -20.39 -54.59 -2.78
N ASN A 356 -20.73 -54.56 -4.07
CA ASN A 356 -21.66 -53.59 -4.65
C ASN A 356 -22.29 -54.14 -5.95
N PRO A 357 -23.62 -54.34 -5.99
CA PRO A 357 -24.33 -54.81 -7.18
C PRO A 357 -24.09 -53.98 -8.45
N THR A 358 -23.83 -52.67 -8.35
CA THR A 358 -23.60 -51.80 -9.52
C THR A 358 -22.31 -52.14 -10.27
N LEU A 359 -21.37 -52.88 -9.66
CA LEU A 359 -20.16 -53.35 -10.34
C LEU A 359 -20.46 -54.43 -11.38
N LEU A 360 -21.57 -55.16 -11.21
CA LEU A 360 -21.97 -56.23 -12.13
C LEU A 360 -22.44 -55.70 -13.48
N GLU A 361 -22.88 -54.45 -13.52
CA GLU A 361 -23.39 -53.79 -14.74
C GLU A 361 -22.26 -53.24 -15.62
N LYS A 362 -21.02 -53.20 -15.10
CA LYS A 362 -19.89 -52.61 -15.81
C LYS A 362 -19.41 -53.50 -16.96
N PRO A 363 -18.93 -52.90 -18.07
CA PRO A 363 -18.24 -53.63 -19.12
C PRO A 363 -17.09 -54.48 -18.57
N GLU A 364 -17.04 -55.74 -18.98
CA GLU A 364 -16.09 -56.73 -18.48
C GLU A 364 -15.29 -57.36 -19.62
N TYR A 365 -14.00 -57.59 -19.38
CA TYR A 365 -13.10 -58.40 -20.22
C TYR A 365 -12.60 -59.58 -19.40
N ILE A 366 -12.80 -60.81 -19.89
CA ILE A 366 -12.28 -62.00 -19.22
C ILE A 366 -10.86 -62.28 -19.73
N LEU A 367 -9.88 -62.25 -18.84
CA LEU A 367 -8.49 -62.55 -19.12
C LEU A 367 -8.13 -63.91 -18.53
N VAL A 368 -7.91 -64.89 -19.39
CA VAL A 368 -7.46 -66.23 -18.98
C VAL A 368 -5.94 -66.19 -18.79
N SER A 369 -5.53 -65.96 -17.55
CA SER A 369 -4.15 -65.79 -17.11
C SER A 369 -3.41 -67.11 -16.96
N ARG A 370 -2.07 -67.06 -16.92
CA ARG A 370 -1.17 -68.22 -16.89
C ARG A 370 -1.38 -69.15 -18.09
N SER A 371 -1.73 -68.60 -19.26
CA SER A 371 -1.99 -69.41 -20.45
C SER A 371 -0.80 -70.25 -20.93
N ASP A 372 0.41 -69.93 -20.47
CA ASP A 372 1.65 -70.67 -20.69
C ASP A 372 1.76 -71.98 -19.89
N THR A 373 0.95 -72.18 -18.85
CA THR A 373 1.01 -73.38 -18.00
C THR A 373 0.22 -74.56 -18.54
N VAL A 374 -0.52 -74.38 -19.64
CA VAL A 374 -1.37 -75.41 -20.26
C VAL A 374 -1.07 -75.57 -21.74
N ASP A 375 -1.33 -76.76 -22.28
CA ASP A 375 -1.14 -77.01 -23.71
C ASP A 375 -2.17 -76.29 -24.58
N GLU A 376 -1.92 -76.17 -25.89
CA GLU A 376 -2.81 -75.46 -26.81
C GLU A 376 -4.22 -76.07 -26.89
N LYS A 377 -4.37 -77.39 -26.66
CA LYS A 377 -5.65 -78.09 -26.74
C LYS A 377 -6.52 -77.73 -25.53
N GLN A 378 -5.92 -77.74 -24.34
CA GLN A 378 -6.52 -77.36 -23.08
C GLN A 378 -6.85 -75.86 -23.09
N LEU A 379 -5.93 -75.01 -23.55
CA LEU A 379 -6.18 -73.57 -23.65
C LEU A 379 -7.37 -73.25 -24.58
N LYS A 380 -7.46 -73.89 -25.75
CA LYS A 380 -8.61 -73.73 -26.66
C LYS A 380 -9.93 -74.17 -26.01
N LYS A 381 -9.92 -75.27 -25.24
CA LYS A 381 -11.09 -75.76 -24.52
C LYS A 381 -11.55 -74.75 -23.45
N ILE A 382 -10.60 -74.19 -22.69
CA ILE A 382 -10.88 -73.23 -21.61
C ILE A 382 -11.33 -71.89 -22.18
N LEU A 383 -10.67 -71.38 -23.21
CA LEU A 383 -11.11 -70.17 -23.92
C LEU A 383 -12.52 -70.34 -24.52
N THR A 384 -12.86 -71.52 -25.03
CA THR A 384 -14.23 -71.78 -25.52
C THR A 384 -15.25 -71.69 -24.39
N LYS A 385 -14.92 -72.20 -23.20
CA LYS A 385 -15.79 -72.05 -22.01
C LYS A 385 -15.89 -70.59 -21.57
N ALA A 386 -14.77 -69.86 -21.49
CA ALA A 386 -14.75 -68.45 -21.12
C ALA A 386 -15.51 -67.56 -22.12
N LYS A 387 -15.39 -67.84 -23.43
CA LYS A 387 -16.11 -67.12 -24.49
C LYS A 387 -17.63 -67.31 -24.45
N LYS A 388 -18.11 -68.41 -23.87
CA LYS A 388 -19.55 -68.61 -23.61
C LYS A 388 -20.07 -67.68 -22.51
N ILE A 389 -19.21 -67.29 -21.56
CA ILE A 389 -19.53 -66.35 -20.50
C ILE A 389 -19.46 -64.92 -21.03
N ASN A 390 -18.33 -64.56 -21.67
CA ASN A 390 -18.12 -63.24 -22.23
C ASN A 390 -17.34 -63.34 -23.55
N LYS A 391 -17.90 -62.77 -24.62
CA LYS A 391 -17.30 -62.81 -25.97
C LYS A 391 -15.91 -62.18 -26.04
N ASN A 392 -15.60 -61.27 -25.11
CA ASN A 392 -14.31 -60.58 -25.01
C ASN A 392 -13.22 -61.40 -24.29
N ALA A 393 -13.45 -62.71 -24.05
CA ALA A 393 -12.48 -63.55 -23.38
C ALA A 393 -11.20 -63.76 -24.22
N ALA A 394 -10.04 -63.45 -23.63
CA ALA A 394 -8.73 -63.54 -24.25
C ALA A 394 -7.70 -64.24 -23.33
N PRO A 395 -6.75 -65.01 -23.89
CA PRO A 395 -5.64 -65.54 -23.12
C PRO A 395 -4.62 -64.44 -22.81
N ILE A 396 -4.01 -64.49 -21.63
CA ILE A 396 -2.90 -63.62 -21.25
C ILE A 396 -1.80 -64.41 -20.53
N SER A 397 -0.56 -64.04 -20.82
CA SER A 397 0.65 -64.48 -20.13
C SER A 397 1.69 -63.38 -20.27
N ILE A 398 2.35 -63.04 -19.16
CA ILE A 398 3.45 -62.07 -19.16
C ILE A 398 4.68 -62.57 -19.94
N HIS A 399 4.75 -63.88 -20.22
CA HIS A 399 5.82 -64.49 -20.99
C HIS A 399 5.51 -64.56 -22.49
N ASN A 400 4.31 -64.17 -22.91
CA ASN A 400 3.88 -64.19 -24.30
C ASN A 400 3.64 -62.76 -24.82
N TRP A 401 4.62 -62.25 -25.57
CA TRP A 401 4.59 -60.89 -26.09
C TRP A 401 3.36 -60.61 -26.97
N ASP A 402 2.97 -61.55 -27.84
CA ASP A 402 1.83 -61.37 -28.74
C ASP A 402 0.51 -61.22 -27.99
N GLN A 403 0.37 -61.89 -26.84
CA GLN A 403 -0.81 -61.75 -25.99
C GLN A 403 -0.83 -60.40 -25.26
N ILE A 404 0.32 -59.92 -24.78
CA ILE A 404 0.44 -58.60 -24.17
C ILE A 404 0.11 -57.50 -25.19
N GLN A 405 0.58 -57.62 -26.44
CA GLN A 405 0.28 -56.64 -27.49
C GLN A 405 -1.22 -56.53 -27.76
N LYS A 406 -1.96 -57.65 -27.78
CA LYS A 406 -3.42 -57.62 -27.92
C LYS A 406 -4.12 -56.89 -26.77
N ILE A 407 -3.62 -57.03 -25.54
CA ILE A 407 -4.14 -56.27 -24.41
C ILE A 407 -3.79 -54.78 -24.55
N LYS A 408 -2.58 -54.45 -24.99
CA LYS A 408 -2.18 -53.06 -25.29
C LYS A 408 -3.05 -52.42 -26.37
N GLU A 409 -3.42 -53.16 -27.43
CA GLU A 409 -4.35 -52.68 -28.46
C GLU A 409 -5.72 -52.33 -27.86
N ILE A 410 -6.25 -53.18 -26.97
CA ILE A 410 -7.52 -52.92 -26.25
C ILE A 410 -7.39 -51.65 -25.40
N LEU A 411 -6.31 -51.51 -24.65
CA LEU A 411 -6.06 -50.35 -23.79
C LEU A 411 -5.86 -49.06 -24.59
N ASN A 412 -5.13 -49.10 -25.72
CA ASN A 412 -4.91 -47.94 -26.58
C ASN A 412 -6.23 -47.42 -27.14
N LYS A 413 -7.11 -48.33 -27.59
CA LYS A 413 -8.45 -47.95 -28.05
C LYS A 413 -9.27 -47.26 -26.94
N MET A 414 -9.18 -47.76 -25.71
CA MET A 414 -9.85 -47.16 -24.55
C MET A 414 -9.29 -45.77 -24.20
N ASP A 415 -7.98 -45.56 -24.37
CA ASP A 415 -7.35 -44.26 -24.15
C ASP A 415 -7.78 -43.24 -25.21
N GLU A 416 -7.85 -43.64 -26.49
CA GLU A 416 -8.36 -42.81 -27.59
C GLU A 416 -9.84 -42.39 -27.36
N GLU A 417 -10.69 -43.32 -26.92
CA GLU A 417 -12.09 -43.05 -26.56
C GLU A 417 -12.19 -42.05 -25.38
N LYS A 418 -11.27 -42.13 -24.41
CA LYS A 418 -11.21 -41.20 -23.28
C LYS A 418 -10.76 -39.80 -23.68
N GLN A 419 -9.81 -39.69 -24.60
CA GLN A 419 -9.29 -38.41 -25.09
C GLN A 419 -10.28 -37.69 -26.02
N SER A 420 -11.11 -38.43 -26.76
CA SER A 420 -12.12 -37.88 -27.68
C SER A 420 -13.44 -37.50 -27.02
N GLY A 421 -13.68 -37.92 -25.77
CA GLY A 421 -14.88 -37.61 -24.99
C GLY A 421 -14.75 -36.42 -24.02
N ASN A 422 -13.71 -35.60 -24.14
CA ASN A 422 -13.46 -34.40 -23.33
C ASN A 422 -13.65 -33.11 -24.13
#